data_AF-A0A329T4D2-F1
#
_entry.id   AF-A0A329T4D2-F1
#
_cell.length_a   1.000
_cell.length_b   1.000
_cell.length_c   1.000
_cell.angle_alpha   90.00
_cell.angle_beta   90.00
_cell.angle_gamma   90.00
#
_symmetry.space_group_name_H-M   'P 1'
#
loop_
_entity.id
_entity.type
_entity.pdbx_description
1 polymer ?
#
loop_
_entity_poly.entity_id
_entity_poly.type
_entity_poly.pdbx_seq_one_letter_code
_entity_poly.pdbx_strand_id
1 'polypeptide(L)'
;MRPIGCRWVFTKKRDENGRVIRYKARLVAQGFKQKYGIDFVETFPPVANLNSIRVVLAVCVTYGYIMDQLDADTALLNCGLVETVYMNVPRGLENAKGMLCKLAKTIYGLKQAASAWNKTTRRVFLRNGFKGCGAGQCVYVKETRNGYVYVWMT
;
A
#
# COMPACT_ATOMS: atom_id res chain seq x y z
N MET A 1 6.32 -7.86 -26.35
CA MET A 1 6.23 -7.09 -25.10
C MET A 1 4.93 -6.29 -25.10
N ARG A 2 4.04 -6.44 -24.11
CA ARG A 2 2.70 -5.83 -24.14
C ARG A 2 2.57 -4.79 -23.03
N PRO A 3 2.59 -3.48 -23.34
CA PRO A 3 2.40 -2.47 -22.30
C PRO A 3 0.97 -2.51 -21.77
N ILE A 4 0.82 -2.22 -20.47
CA ILE A 4 -0.49 -2.04 -19.86
C ILE A 4 -1.01 -0.62 -20.16
N GLY A 5 -2.32 -0.49 -20.33
CA GLY A 5 -2.94 0.83 -20.42
C GLY A 5 -2.98 1.53 -19.06
N CYS A 6 -3.36 2.81 -19.07
CA CYS A 6 -3.62 3.59 -17.86
C CYS A 6 -4.82 4.52 -18.06
N ARG A 7 -5.36 5.03 -16.96
CA ARG A 7 -6.47 5.98 -16.96
C ARG A 7 -6.31 6.99 -15.83
N TRP A 8 -6.66 8.24 -16.12
CA TRP A 8 -6.85 9.26 -15.11
C TRP A 8 -8.20 9.12 -14.42
N VAL A 9 -8.18 9.10 -13.09
CA VAL A 9 -9.37 9.15 -12.24
C VAL A 9 -9.37 10.47 -11.49
N PHE A 10 -10.40 11.28 -11.73
CA PHE A 10 -10.58 12.58 -11.10
C PHE A 10 -11.63 12.48 -10.01
N THR A 11 -11.38 13.11 -8.86
CA THR A 11 -12.30 13.12 -7.72
C THR A 11 -12.32 14.52 -7.11
N LYS A 12 -13.51 15.06 -6.85
CA LYS A 12 -13.69 16.30 -6.08
C LYS A 12 -13.99 15.91 -4.63
N LYS A 13 -13.15 16.33 -3.68
CA LYS A 13 -13.47 16.24 -2.25
C LYS A 13 -14.32 17.46 -1.88
N ARG A 14 -15.42 17.21 -1.18
CA ARG A 14 -16.33 18.23 -0.66
C ARG A 14 -16.28 18.22 0.87
N ASP A 15 -16.55 19.37 1.47
CA ASP A 15 -16.81 19.48 2.91
C ASP A 15 -18.25 19.06 3.25
N GLU A 16 -18.61 19.13 4.53
CA GLU A 16 -19.95 18.84 5.04
C GLU A 16 -21.03 19.75 4.44
N ASN A 17 -20.64 20.97 4.04
CA ASN A 17 -21.50 21.96 3.39
C ASN A 17 -21.57 21.80 1.87
N GLY A 18 -20.95 20.76 1.31
CA GLY A 18 -20.96 20.47 -0.12
C GLY A 18 -20.03 21.33 -0.99
N ARG A 19 -19.23 22.23 -0.41
CA ARG A 19 -18.24 23.05 -1.14
C ARG A 19 -17.02 22.21 -1.51
N VAL A 20 -16.48 22.44 -2.70
CA VAL A 20 -15.30 21.70 -3.14
C VAL A 20 -14.06 22.24 -2.43
N ILE A 21 -13.47 21.40 -1.58
CA ILE A 21 -12.25 21.73 -0.83
C ILE A 21 -10.97 21.28 -1.54
N ARG A 22 -11.06 20.25 -2.40
CA ARG A 22 -9.87 19.71 -3.10
C ARG A 22 -10.22 18.96 -4.37
N TYR A 23 -9.43 19.18 -5.41
CA TYR A 23 -9.43 18.36 -6.62
C TYR A 23 -8.31 17.33 -6.53
N LYS A 24 -8.62 16.06 -6.77
CA LYS A 24 -7.66 14.96 -6.80
C LYS A 24 -7.64 14.33 -8.18
N ALA A 25 -6.43 14.10 -8.71
CA ALA A 25 -6.19 13.31 -9.90
C ALA A 25 -5.33 12.10 -9.53
N ARG A 26 -5.71 10.91 -9.99
CA ARG A 26 -4.96 9.68 -9.79
C ARG A 26 -4.72 9.00 -11.12
N LEU A 27 -3.48 8.61 -11.39
CA LEU A 27 -3.15 7.75 -12.50
C LEU A 27 -3.29 6.29 -12.05
N VAL A 28 -4.10 5.54 -12.78
CA VAL A 28 -4.42 4.14 -12.47
C VAL A 28 -4.00 3.24 -13.62
N ALA A 29 -3.18 2.24 -13.32
CA ALA A 29 -2.82 1.17 -14.25
C ALA A 29 -4.04 0.28 -14.55
N GLN A 30 -4.15 -0.18 -15.79
CA GLN A 30 -5.12 -1.19 -16.20
C GLN A 30 -4.61 -2.59 -15.83
N GLY A 31 -4.41 -2.88 -14.54
CA GLY A 31 -3.82 -4.15 -14.08
C GLY A 31 -4.66 -5.39 -14.37
N PHE A 32 -5.95 -5.24 -14.74
CA PHE A 32 -6.74 -6.36 -15.27
C PHE A 32 -6.17 -6.93 -16.58
N LYS A 33 -5.31 -6.18 -17.29
CA LYS A 33 -4.59 -6.65 -18.48
C LYS A 33 -3.24 -7.32 -18.17
N GLN A 34 -2.80 -7.32 -16.91
CA GLN A 34 -1.56 -7.99 -16.50
C GLN A 34 -1.71 -9.50 -16.53
N LYS A 35 -0.63 -10.20 -16.90
CA LYS A 35 -0.55 -11.67 -16.94
C LYS A 35 0.28 -12.21 -15.77
N TYR A 36 -0.26 -13.22 -15.11
CA TYR A 36 0.45 -13.98 -14.08
C TYR A 36 1.71 -14.64 -14.67
N GLY A 37 2.80 -14.66 -13.91
CA GLY A 37 4.10 -15.21 -14.32
C GLY A 37 4.91 -14.31 -15.26
N ILE A 38 4.33 -13.20 -15.74
CA ILE A 38 5.01 -12.22 -16.60
C ILE A 38 5.06 -10.86 -15.89
N ASP A 39 3.89 -10.29 -15.58
CA ASP A 39 3.77 -8.94 -15.03
C ASP A 39 3.66 -8.94 -13.49
N PHE A 40 3.34 -10.09 -12.91
CA PHE A 40 3.27 -10.31 -11.46
C PHE A 40 3.33 -11.80 -11.13
N VAL A 41 3.82 -12.12 -9.93
CA VAL A 41 3.80 -13.48 -9.39
C VAL A 41 2.99 -13.53 -8.09
N GLU A 42 3.20 -12.57 -7.18
CA GLU A 42 2.50 -12.54 -5.90
C GLU A 42 1.58 -11.31 -5.81
N THR A 43 0.33 -11.51 -5.44
CA THR A 43 -0.68 -10.42 -5.44
C THR A 43 -1.31 -10.18 -4.08
N PHE A 44 -1.40 -11.22 -3.25
CA PHE A 44 -2.15 -11.16 -2.01
C PHE A 44 -1.26 -10.65 -0.87
N PRO A 45 -1.59 -9.51 -0.24
CA PRO A 45 -1.05 -9.19 1.07
C PRO A 45 -1.67 -10.14 2.11
N PRO A 46 -0.97 -10.43 3.22
CA PRO A 46 -1.61 -11.06 4.36
C PRO A 46 -2.71 -10.18 4.93
N VAL A 47 -3.80 -10.81 5.34
CA VAL A 47 -4.94 -10.16 5.99
C VAL A 47 -4.79 -10.28 7.50
N ALA A 48 -5.00 -9.19 8.22
CA ALA A 48 -4.95 -9.22 9.68
C ALA A 48 -6.07 -10.09 10.24
N ASN A 49 -5.72 -11.02 11.13
CA ASN A 49 -6.69 -11.85 11.83
C ASN A 49 -7.36 -11.03 12.95
N LEU A 50 -8.69 -10.99 12.94
CA LEU A 50 -9.49 -10.29 13.95
C LEU A 50 -9.21 -10.79 15.37
N ASN A 51 -8.92 -12.08 15.55
CA ASN A 51 -8.57 -12.61 16.87
C ASN A 51 -7.26 -12.01 17.38
N SER A 52 -6.25 -11.90 16.53
CA SER A 52 -4.97 -11.28 16.89
C SER A 52 -5.14 -9.79 17.21
N ILE A 53 -5.99 -9.08 16.45
CA ILE A 53 -6.34 -7.68 16.75
C ILE A 53 -7.02 -7.59 18.12
N ARG A 54 -8.04 -8.42 18.40
CA ARG A 54 -8.74 -8.44 19.69
C ARG A 54 -7.80 -8.68 20.87
N VAL A 55 -6.83 -9.58 20.72
CA VAL A 55 -5.81 -9.83 21.75
C VAL A 55 -4.96 -8.59 21.98
N VAL A 56 -4.48 -7.92 20.93
CA VAL A 56 -3.72 -6.66 21.05
C VAL A 56 -4.56 -5.60 21.76
N LEU A 57 -5.84 -5.43 21.38
CA LEU A 57 -6.75 -4.48 22.01
C LEU A 57 -6.95 -4.80 23.50
N ALA A 58 -7.14 -6.06 23.87
CA ALA A 58 -7.30 -6.49 25.26
C ALA A 58 -6.05 -6.17 26.09
N VAL A 59 -4.85 -6.42 25.55
CA VAL A 59 -3.57 -6.04 26.17
C VAL A 59 -3.50 -4.53 26.36
N CYS A 60 -3.80 -3.73 25.33
CA CYS A 60 -3.77 -2.27 25.43
C CYS A 60 -4.70 -1.75 26.55
N VAL A 61 -5.92 -2.28 26.66
CA VAL A 61 -6.87 -1.89 27.72
C VAL A 61 -6.37 -2.31 29.10
N THR A 62 -5.85 -3.53 29.23
CA THR A 62 -5.41 -4.09 30.52
C THR A 62 -4.22 -3.31 31.10
N TYR A 63 -3.29 -2.87 30.24
CA TYR A 63 -2.08 -2.17 30.64
C TYR A 63 -2.15 -0.64 30.46
N GLY A 64 -3.31 -0.10 30.08
CA GLY A 64 -3.51 1.34 29.92
C GLY A 64 -2.68 1.98 28.81
N TYR A 65 -2.43 1.27 27.70
CA TYR A 65 -1.64 1.78 26.59
C TYR A 65 -2.42 2.79 25.75
N ILE A 66 -1.73 3.82 25.26
CA ILE A 66 -2.26 4.78 24.30
C ILE A 66 -2.29 4.14 22.91
N MET A 67 -3.34 4.41 22.14
CA MET A 67 -3.57 3.84 20.82
C MET A 67 -3.89 4.92 19.82
N ASP A 68 -3.15 4.91 18.72
CA ASP A 68 -3.33 5.83 17.59
C ASP A 68 -3.55 5.06 16.29
N GLN A 69 -4.42 5.59 15.43
CA GLN A 69 -4.62 5.08 14.08
C GLN A 69 -3.91 5.99 13.07
N LEU A 70 -3.02 5.41 12.27
CA LEU A 70 -2.27 6.11 11.24
C LEU A 70 -2.76 5.68 9.85
N ASP A 71 -3.12 6.65 9.01
CA ASP A 71 -3.38 6.44 7.59
C ASP A 71 -2.16 6.87 6.77
N ALA A 72 -1.64 5.96 5.94
CA ALA A 72 -0.44 6.21 5.17
C ALA A 72 -0.78 6.91 3.85
N ASP A 73 -0.39 8.18 3.76
CA ASP A 73 -0.56 8.95 2.53
C ASP A 73 0.22 8.32 1.37
N THR A 74 -0.47 8.08 0.26
CA THR A 74 0.13 7.59 -1.00
C THR A 74 0.94 6.29 -0.85
N ALA A 75 0.54 5.41 0.07
CA ALA A 75 1.20 4.13 0.38
C ALA A 75 1.81 3.39 -0.84
N LEU A 76 1.01 3.19 -1.91
CA LEU A 76 1.45 2.49 -3.12
C LEU A 76 2.61 3.20 -3.85
N LEU A 77 2.56 4.54 -3.92
CA LEU A 77 3.61 5.34 -4.59
C LEU A 77 4.92 5.37 -3.81
N ASN A 78 4.98 4.76 -2.63
CA ASN A 78 6.20 4.58 -1.84
C ASN A 78 6.74 3.15 -1.89
N CYS A 79 6.08 2.25 -2.61
CA CYS A 79 6.51 0.87 -2.76
C CYS A 79 7.40 0.71 -3.98
N GLY A 80 8.54 0.03 -3.80
CA GLY A 80 9.32 -0.48 -4.93
C GLY A 80 8.53 -1.54 -5.69
N LEU A 81 8.76 -1.63 -6.99
CA LEU A 81 8.23 -2.68 -7.84
C LEU A 81 9.36 -3.65 -8.20
N VAL A 82 9.17 -4.95 -7.95
CA VAL A 82 10.18 -5.98 -8.24
C VAL A 82 10.10 -6.38 -9.71
N GLU A 83 8.89 -6.55 -10.22
CA GLU A 83 8.64 -6.92 -11.60
C GLU A 83 8.84 -5.73 -12.55
N THR A 84 9.26 -6.02 -13.77
CA THR A 84 9.40 -4.98 -14.78
C THR A 84 8.08 -4.80 -15.52
N VAL A 85 7.33 -3.76 -15.16
CA VAL A 85 6.04 -3.42 -15.79
C VAL A 85 6.17 -2.16 -16.65
N TYR A 86 5.68 -2.27 -17.89
CA TYR A 86 5.63 -1.16 -18.83
C TYR A 86 4.19 -0.72 -19.06
N MET A 87 3.99 0.59 -19.11
CA MET A 87 2.70 1.24 -19.25
C MET A 87 2.71 2.21 -20.43
N ASN A 88 1.58 2.33 -21.12
CA ASN A 88 1.41 3.37 -22.13
C ASN A 88 1.54 4.77 -21.52
N VAL A 89 2.10 5.71 -22.28
CA VAL A 89 2.16 7.11 -21.87
C VAL A 89 0.75 7.62 -21.56
N PRO A 90 0.51 8.20 -20.37
CA PRO A 90 -0.80 8.71 -19.99
C PRO A 90 -1.36 9.72 -20.99
N ARG A 91 -2.67 9.65 -21.23
CA ARG A 91 -3.37 10.65 -22.04
C ARG A 91 -3.14 12.04 -21.44
N GLY A 92 -2.79 13.01 -22.29
CA GLY A 92 -2.48 14.38 -21.90
C GLY A 92 -0.97 14.68 -21.83
N LEU A 93 -0.11 13.67 -22.02
CA LEU A 93 1.32 13.87 -22.24
C LEU A 93 1.66 13.62 -23.72
N GLU A 94 2.54 14.44 -24.28
CA GLU A 94 3.06 14.22 -25.63
C GLU A 94 3.89 12.93 -25.68
N ASN A 95 3.61 12.10 -26.68
CA ASN A 95 4.38 10.89 -26.95
C ASN A 95 4.93 10.92 -28.38
N ALA A 96 5.74 11.93 -28.68
CA ALA A 96 6.27 12.19 -30.03
C ALA A 96 7.14 11.04 -30.59
N LYS A 97 7.61 10.12 -29.72
CA LYS A 97 8.57 9.05 -30.09
C LYS A 97 8.02 7.64 -29.86
N GLY A 98 6.72 7.48 -29.62
CA GLY A 98 6.13 6.17 -29.35
C GLY A 98 6.73 5.44 -28.14
N MET A 99 7.20 6.20 -27.15
CA MET A 99 7.84 5.67 -25.94
C MET A 99 6.82 5.01 -25.01
N LEU A 100 7.35 4.21 -24.08
CA LEU A 100 6.61 3.56 -23.00
C LEU A 100 7.15 4.01 -21.65
N CYS A 101 6.28 4.06 -20.64
CA CYS A 101 6.67 4.33 -19.26
C CYS A 101 7.07 3.03 -18.58
N LYS A 102 8.31 2.91 -18.12
CA LYS A 102 8.71 1.86 -17.17
C LYS A 102 8.34 2.30 -15.76
N LEU A 103 7.55 1.50 -15.05
CA LEU A 103 7.15 1.82 -13.68
C LEU A 103 8.28 1.50 -12.71
N ALA A 104 8.79 2.51 -12.01
CA ALA A 104 9.82 2.34 -10.96
C ALA A 104 9.20 2.00 -9.59
N LYS A 105 7.96 2.42 -9.37
CA LYS A 105 7.19 2.21 -8.14
C LYS A 105 5.81 1.66 -8.48
N THR A 106 5.14 1.07 -7.50
CA THR A 106 3.77 0.62 -7.72
C THR A 106 2.82 1.82 -7.84
N ILE A 107 1.76 1.63 -8.63
CA ILE A 107 0.68 2.60 -8.78
C ILE A 107 -0.66 1.89 -8.59
N TYR A 108 -1.72 2.67 -8.40
CA TYR A 108 -3.08 2.15 -8.28
C TYR A 108 -3.43 1.28 -9.48
N GLY A 109 -4.16 0.20 -9.23
CA GLY A 109 -4.66 -0.70 -10.25
C GLY A 109 -3.70 -1.81 -10.67
N LEU A 110 -2.43 -1.79 -10.26
CA LEU A 110 -1.55 -2.96 -10.39
C LEU A 110 -2.00 -4.06 -9.42
N LYS A 111 -1.98 -5.32 -9.88
CA LYS A 111 -2.43 -6.48 -9.10
C LYS A 111 -1.57 -6.75 -7.86
N GLN A 112 -0.27 -6.46 -7.94
CA GLN A 112 0.71 -6.69 -6.88
C GLN A 112 0.91 -5.48 -5.95
N ALA A 113 0.19 -4.37 -6.16
CA ALA A 113 0.43 -3.13 -5.42
C ALA A 113 0.25 -3.30 -3.90
N ALA A 114 -0.79 -4.02 -3.48
CA ALA A 114 -1.09 -4.25 -2.07
C ALA A 114 -0.05 -5.17 -1.38
N SER A 115 0.37 -6.26 -2.04
CA SER A 115 1.46 -7.12 -1.56
C SER A 115 2.78 -6.34 -1.45
N ALA A 116 3.10 -5.50 -2.45
CA ALA A 116 4.29 -4.66 -2.41
C ALA A 116 4.29 -3.66 -1.24
N TRP A 117 3.12 -3.09 -0.90
CA TRP A 117 2.97 -2.25 0.30
C TRP A 117 3.21 -3.03 1.57
N ASN A 118 2.58 -4.19 1.74
CA ASN A 118 2.80 -5.01 2.94
C ASN A 118 4.28 -5.36 3.13
N LYS A 119 4.96 -5.79 2.07
CA LYS A 119 6.39 -6.12 2.09
C LYS A 119 7.27 -4.91 2.43
N THR A 120 6.94 -3.74 1.87
CA THR A 120 7.67 -2.48 2.13
C THR A 120 7.51 -2.08 3.59
N THR A 121 6.28 -2.05 4.09
CA THR A 121 5.98 -1.66 5.47
C THR A 121 6.57 -2.64 6.49
N ARG A 122 6.48 -3.95 6.21
CA ARG A 122 7.16 -4.98 7.01
C ARG A 122 8.65 -4.70 7.12
N ARG A 123 9.32 -4.40 6.00
CA ARG A 123 10.75 -4.09 5.99
C ARG A 123 11.07 -2.86 6.83
N VAL A 124 10.23 -1.82 6.77
CA VAL A 124 10.38 -0.61 7.59
C VAL A 124 10.27 -0.95 9.08
N PHE A 125 9.25 -1.71 9.50
CA PHE A 125 9.10 -2.10 10.90
C PHE A 125 10.27 -2.95 11.40
N LEU A 126 10.69 -3.96 10.64
CA LEU A 126 11.83 -4.79 11.01
C LEU A 126 13.12 -3.98 11.15
N ARG A 127 13.37 -3.03 10.23
CA ARG A 127 14.53 -2.12 10.32
C ARG A 127 14.48 -1.20 11.54
N ASN A 128 13.28 -0.87 12.01
CA ASN A 128 13.08 -0.04 13.21
C ASN A 128 13.07 -0.87 14.52
N GLY A 129 13.46 -2.15 14.47
CA GLY A 129 13.59 -3.02 15.65
C GLY A 129 12.29 -3.68 16.10
N PHE A 130 11.23 -3.60 15.30
CA PHE A 130 10.04 -4.42 15.55
C PHE A 130 10.29 -5.87 15.14
N LYS A 131 9.59 -6.80 15.79
CA LYS A 131 9.55 -8.22 15.47
C LYS A 131 8.14 -8.60 15.05
N GLY A 132 8.03 -9.44 14.02
CA GLY A 132 6.73 -10.00 13.62
C GLY A 132 6.22 -10.97 14.69
N CYS A 133 4.92 -10.92 14.96
CA CYS A 133 4.28 -11.86 15.88
C CYS A 133 3.96 -13.18 15.14
N GLY A 134 4.33 -14.33 15.72
CA GLY A 134 3.98 -15.64 15.15
C GLY A 134 2.46 -15.88 15.05
N ALA A 135 1.68 -15.20 15.89
CA ALA A 135 0.21 -15.28 15.92
C ALA A 135 -0.48 -14.49 14.79
N GLY A 136 0.25 -13.77 13.94
CA GLY A 136 -0.33 -13.08 12.78
C GLY A 136 0.68 -12.28 11.97
N GLN A 137 0.68 -12.48 10.64
CA GLN A 137 1.61 -11.84 9.70
C GLN A 137 1.49 -10.30 9.62
N CYS A 138 0.47 -9.73 10.27
CA CYS A 138 0.21 -8.29 10.27
C CYS A 138 0.44 -7.61 11.63
N VAL A 139 0.90 -8.33 12.66
CA VAL A 139 1.16 -7.77 13.99
C VAL A 139 2.66 -7.72 14.26
N TYR A 140 3.11 -6.57 14.76
CA TYR A 140 4.50 -6.25 15.06
C TYR A 140 4.62 -5.77 16.50
N VAL A 141 5.65 -6.21 17.20
CA VAL A 141 5.95 -5.82 18.58
C VAL A 141 7.37 -5.31 18.70
N LYS A 142 7.57 -4.25 19.48
CA LYS A 142 8.89 -3.75 19.86
C LYS A 142 8.94 -3.55 21.36
N GLU A 143 9.94 -4.14 21.99
CA GLU A 143 10.25 -3.88 23.39
C GLU A 143 11.02 -2.56 23.52
N THR A 144 10.65 -1.76 24.51
CA THR A 144 11.28 -0.49 24.86
C THR A 144 11.56 -0.46 26.34
N ARG A 145 12.32 0.53 26.82
CA ARG A 145 12.62 0.69 28.26
C ARG A 145 11.36 0.84 29.13
N ASN A 146 10.26 1.31 28.54
CA ASN A 146 9.02 1.63 29.26
C ASN A 146 7.87 0.65 28.94
N GLY A 147 8.18 -0.52 28.36
CA GLY A 147 7.19 -1.54 27.99
C GLY A 147 7.18 -1.87 26.50
N TYR A 148 6.03 -2.30 25.98
CA TYR A 148 5.91 -2.79 24.60
C TYR A 148 5.13 -1.82 23.71
N VAL A 149 5.57 -1.70 22.46
CA VAL A 149 4.84 -1.02 21.39
C VAL A 149 4.30 -2.08 20.44
N TYR A 150 2.97 -2.13 20.33
CA TYR A 150 2.27 -3.00 19.40
C TYR A 150 1.80 -2.20 18.18
N VAL A 151 2.04 -2.74 16.99
CA VAL A 151 1.58 -2.17 15.73
C VAL A 151 0.92 -3.28 14.92
N TRP A 152 -0.27 -3.03 14.38
CA TRP A 152 -0.88 -3.93 13.41
C TRP A 152 -1.24 -3.19 12.13
N MET A 153 -1.18 -3.92 11.01
CA MET A 153 -1.52 -3.42 9.69
C MET A 153 -2.87 -3.99 9.26
N THR A 154 -3.82 -3.13 8.93
CA THR A 154 -5.13 -3.51 8.35
C THR A 154 -5.12 -3.38 6.84
#